data_AF-A0A1D2VMH2-F1
#
_entry.id   AF-A0A1D2VMH2-F1
#
_cell.length_a   1.000
_cell.length_b   1.000
_cell.length_c   1.000
_cell.angle_alpha   90.00
_cell.angle_beta   90.00
_cell.angle_gamma   90.00
#
_symmetry.space_group_name_H-M   'P 1'
#
loop_
_entity.id
_entity.type
_entity.pdbx_description
1 polymer ?
#
loop_
_entity_poly.entity_id
_entity_poly.type
_entity_poly.pdbx_seq_one_letter_code
_entity_poly.pdbx_strand_id
1 'polypeptide(L)'
;MGKTTKKKGLSLQSDIERLMFACGDVSNPLPETAAALESILVEYIVDISHQAALIAHTSGRSKIKVDDIQFALRKDPIKLGRLNELIALQKDILKAKKAFDDKFGTANAANKKVSFK
;
A
#
# COMPACT_ATOMS: atom_id res chain seq x y z
N MET A 1 8.59 -33.39 2.19
CA MET A 1 8.63 -32.55 3.41
C MET A 1 8.63 -31.08 2.95
N GLY A 2 7.46 -30.44 2.96
CA GLY A 2 7.29 -29.07 2.43
C GLY A 2 7.92 -28.03 3.37
N LYS A 3 8.70 -27.10 2.83
CA LYS A 3 9.27 -25.99 3.59
C LYS A 3 8.13 -25.08 4.06
N THR A 4 7.83 -25.10 5.36
CA THR A 4 6.93 -24.13 5.99
C THR A 4 7.66 -22.80 6.11
N THR A 5 7.44 -21.90 5.14
CA THR A 5 7.85 -20.50 5.26
C THR A 5 7.03 -19.88 6.39
N LYS A 6 7.66 -19.66 7.56
CA LYS A 6 7.08 -18.85 8.64
C LYS A 6 6.73 -17.48 8.07
N LYS A 7 5.45 -17.18 7.87
CA LYS A 7 4.97 -15.81 7.71
C LYS A 7 5.31 -15.08 9.00
N LYS A 8 6.40 -14.33 9.01
CA LYS A 8 6.63 -13.31 10.03
C LYS A 8 5.43 -12.37 9.92
N GLY A 9 4.63 -12.26 10.98
CA GLY A 9 3.53 -11.29 11.01
C GLY A 9 4.09 -9.92 10.64
N LEU A 10 3.38 -9.19 9.77
CA LEU A 10 3.79 -7.85 9.37
C LEU A 10 3.45 -6.93 10.55
N SER A 11 4.40 -6.73 11.47
CA SER A 11 4.25 -5.73 12.52
C SER A 11 4.39 -4.35 11.89
N LEU A 12 3.43 -3.49 12.18
CA LEU A 12 3.39 -2.08 11.75
C LEU A 12 4.01 -1.15 12.79
N GLN A 13 4.47 -1.69 13.92
CA GLN A 13 4.87 -0.91 15.09
C GLN A 13 5.95 0.13 14.77
N SER A 14 7.00 -0.23 14.02
CA SER A 14 8.06 0.72 13.65
C SER A 14 7.57 1.86 12.74
N ASP A 15 6.59 1.58 11.88
CA ASP A 15 6.01 2.59 11.01
C ASP A 15 5.05 3.49 11.79
N ILE A 16 4.29 2.92 12.73
CA ILE A 16 3.39 3.64 13.63
C ILE A 16 4.18 4.59 14.52
N GLU A 17 5.27 4.16 15.14
CA GLU A 17 6.14 5.02 15.97
C GLU A 17 6.65 6.24 15.17
N ARG A 18 7.05 6.02 13.91
CA ARG A 18 7.48 7.11 13.01
C ARG A 18 6.34 8.04 12.64
N LEU A 19 5.15 7.50 12.40
CA LEU A 19 3.95 8.30 12.12
C LEU A 19 3.51 9.12 13.34
N MET A 20 3.59 8.54 14.54
CA MET A 20 3.31 9.25 15.80
C MET A 20 4.24 10.46 15.94
N PHE A 21 5.55 10.27 15.75
CA PHE A 21 6.51 11.37 15.76
C PHE A 21 6.21 12.43 14.69
N ALA A 22 5.90 12.01 13.45
CA ALA A 22 5.54 12.93 12.37
C ALA A 22 4.25 13.72 12.65
N CYS A 23 3.34 13.16 13.44
CA CYS A 23 2.13 13.82 13.92
C CYS A 23 2.36 14.70 15.17
N GLY A 24 3.59 14.80 15.66
CA GLY A 24 3.98 15.66 16.78
C GLY A 24 4.12 14.96 18.14
N ASP A 25 4.13 13.63 18.18
CA ASP A 25 4.45 12.87 19.40
C ASP A 25 5.97 12.83 19.68
N VAL A 26 6.38 12.22 20.78
CA VAL A 26 7.79 12.03 21.17
C VAL A 26 8.50 11.03 20.26
N SER A 27 9.84 11.16 20.17
CA SER A 27 10.66 10.29 19.30
C SER A 27 10.62 8.80 19.68
N ASN A 28 10.27 8.47 20.91
CA ASN A 28 10.16 7.10 21.40
C ASN A 28 8.88 6.97 22.23
N PRO A 29 7.72 6.77 21.58
CA PRO A 29 6.44 6.69 22.26
C PRO A 29 6.34 5.44 23.13
N LEU A 30 5.36 5.39 24.02
CA LEU A 30 5.12 4.22 24.86
C LEU A 30 4.74 3.01 23.98
N PRO A 31 5.39 1.84 24.17
CA PRO A 31 5.11 0.64 23.37
C PRO A 31 3.64 0.22 23.40
N GLU A 32 2.98 0.41 24.55
CA GLU A 32 1.57 0.10 24.74
C GLU A 32 0.66 1.00 23.90
N THR A 33 1.01 2.29 23.75
CA THR A 33 0.28 3.23 22.89
C THR A 33 0.45 2.87 21.42
N ALA A 34 1.68 2.56 20.99
CA ALA A 34 1.94 2.12 19.62
C ALA A 34 1.20 0.82 19.28
N ALA A 35 1.17 -0.14 20.21
CA ALA A 35 0.44 -1.40 20.05
C ALA A 35 -1.08 -1.20 20.00
N ALA A 36 -1.63 -0.31 20.83
CA ALA A 36 -3.05 0.03 20.79
C ALA A 36 -3.43 0.69 19.44
N LEU A 37 -2.62 1.62 18.95
CA LEU A 37 -2.79 2.23 17.63
C LEU A 37 -2.68 1.20 16.50
N GLU A 38 -1.76 0.24 16.61
CA GLU A 38 -1.64 -0.87 15.64
C GLU A 38 -2.93 -1.68 15.57
N SER A 39 -3.52 -2.05 16.71
CA SER A 39 -4.78 -2.79 16.76
C SER A 39 -5.92 -2.01 16.07
N ILE A 40 -6.07 -0.73 16.39
CA ILE A 40 -7.11 0.14 15.80
C ILE A 40 -6.92 0.27 14.29
N LEU A 41 -5.67 0.46 13.84
CA LEU A 41 -5.35 0.59 12.43
C LEU A 41 -5.64 -0.70 11.65
N VAL A 42 -5.25 -1.85 12.21
CA VAL A 42 -5.51 -3.16 11.59
C VAL A 42 -7.01 -3.40 11.47
N GLU A 43 -7.78 -3.15 12.53
CA GLU A 43 -9.25 -3.28 12.52
C GLU A 43 -9.87 -2.40 11.43
N TYR A 44 -9.47 -1.13 11.34
CA TYR A 44 -9.95 -0.22 10.31
C TYR A 44 -9.65 -0.71 8.88
N ILE A 45 -8.43 -1.20 8.63
CA ILE A 45 -8.03 -1.71 7.31
C ILE A 45 -8.85 -2.96 6.95
N VAL A 46 -9.06 -3.85 7.92
CA VAL A 46 -9.87 -5.07 7.74
C VAL A 46 -11.31 -4.70 7.37
N ASP A 47 -11.92 -3.75 8.06
CA ASP A 47 -13.29 -3.32 7.79
C ASP A 47 -13.45 -2.71 6.40
N ILE A 48 -12.56 -1.81 6.00
CA ILE A 48 -12.57 -1.23 4.65
C ILE A 48 -12.36 -2.33 3.59
N SER A 49 -11.49 -3.30 3.87
CA SER A 49 -11.24 -4.42 2.96
C SER A 49 -12.47 -5.31 2.78
N HIS A 50 -13.21 -5.59 3.85
CA HIS A 50 -14.48 -6.32 3.78
C HIS A 50 -15.54 -5.55 2.98
N GLN A 51 -15.65 -4.24 3.19
CA GLN A 51 -16.57 -3.42 2.40
C GLN A 51 -16.22 -3.42 0.92
N ALA A 52 -14.94 -3.24 0.58
CA ALA A 52 -14.45 -3.30 -0.79
C ALA A 52 -14.67 -4.69 -1.42
N ALA A 53 -14.46 -5.77 -0.66
CA ALA A 53 -14.75 -7.13 -1.10
C ALA A 53 -16.24 -7.32 -1.42
N LEU A 54 -17.13 -6.85 -0.55
CA LEU A 54 -18.58 -6.92 -0.78
C LEU A 54 -18.97 -6.23 -2.09
N ILE A 55 -18.43 -5.03 -2.34
CA ILE A 55 -18.69 -4.26 -3.58
C ILE A 55 -18.20 -5.02 -4.82
N ALA A 56 -17.00 -5.61 -4.75
CA ALA A 56 -16.47 -6.45 -5.82
C ALA A 56 -17.37 -7.67 -6.08
N HIS A 57 -17.82 -8.34 -5.02
CA HIS A 57 -18.70 -9.51 -5.10
C HIS A 57 -20.08 -9.17 -5.67
N THR A 58 -20.70 -8.06 -5.26
CA THR A 58 -21.96 -7.57 -5.85
C THR A 58 -21.80 -7.29 -7.35
N SER A 59 -20.59 -6.93 -7.79
CA SER A 59 -20.25 -6.76 -9.21
C SER A 59 -19.88 -8.07 -9.94
N GLY A 60 -20.08 -9.24 -9.32
CA GLY A 60 -19.72 -10.55 -9.87
C GLY A 60 -18.21 -10.83 -9.95
N ARG A 61 -17.38 -10.05 -9.26
CA ARG A 61 -15.91 -10.19 -9.27
C ARG A 61 -15.42 -10.79 -7.96
N SER A 62 -14.43 -11.68 -8.05
CA SER A 62 -13.69 -12.19 -6.89
C SER A 62 -12.47 -11.34 -6.53
N LYS A 63 -12.02 -10.46 -7.44
CA LYS A 63 -10.85 -9.60 -7.27
C LYS A 63 -11.27 -8.17 -6.96
N ILE A 64 -10.71 -7.63 -5.89
CA ILE A 64 -10.85 -6.23 -5.48
C ILE A 64 -10.02 -5.34 -6.41
N LYS A 65 -10.62 -4.22 -6.83
CA LYS A 65 -10.00 -3.14 -7.59
C LYS A 65 -9.93 -1.87 -6.74
N VAL A 66 -9.12 -0.92 -7.18
CA VAL A 66 -9.00 0.41 -6.54
C VAL A 66 -10.35 1.14 -6.49
N ASP A 67 -11.19 0.96 -7.51
CA ASP A 67 -12.53 1.57 -7.56
C ASP A 67 -13.46 1.04 -6.46
N ASP A 68 -13.28 -0.21 -6.02
CA ASP A 68 -14.06 -0.79 -4.92
C ASP A 68 -13.71 -0.10 -3.59
N ILE A 69 -12.43 0.24 -3.38
CA ILE A 69 -11.95 0.98 -2.21
C ILE A 69 -12.43 2.44 -2.25
N GLN A 70 -12.39 3.08 -3.44
CA GLN A 70 -12.97 4.42 -3.62
C GLN A 70 -14.46 4.42 -3.26
N PHE A 71 -15.21 3.41 -3.70
CA PHE A 71 -16.63 3.30 -3.36
C PHE A 71 -16.87 2.99 -1.87
N ALA A 72 -16.01 2.18 -1.24
CA ALA A 72 -16.07 1.96 0.20
C ALA A 72 -15.93 3.28 0.99
N LEU A 73 -15.02 4.16 0.56
CA LEU A 73 -14.77 5.47 1.18
C LEU A 73 -15.76 6.58 0.77
N ARG A 74 -16.79 6.30 -0.03
CA ARG A 74 -17.71 7.32 -0.59
C ARG A 74 -18.41 8.22 0.44
N LYS A 75 -18.51 7.76 1.70
CA LYS A 75 -19.14 8.51 2.79
C LYS A 75 -18.19 9.47 3.50
N ASP A 76 -16.88 9.37 3.25
CA ASP A 76 -15.87 10.25 3.81
C ASP A 76 -15.18 11.03 2.67
N PRO A 77 -15.66 12.26 2.38
CA PRO A 77 -15.15 13.05 1.26
C PRO A 77 -13.68 13.43 1.43
N ILE A 78 -13.18 13.56 2.65
CA ILE A 78 -11.79 13.94 2.93
C ILE A 78 -10.87 12.77 2.60
N LYS A 79 -11.18 11.57 3.11
CA LYS A 79 -10.40 10.36 2.81
C LYS A 79 -10.47 9.99 1.33
N LEU A 80 -11.64 10.11 0.71
CA LEU A 80 -11.81 9.87 -0.72
C LEU A 80 -11.01 10.86 -1.57
N GLY A 81 -11.06 12.15 -1.22
CA GLY A 81 -10.28 13.19 -1.89
C GLY A 81 -8.78 12.90 -1.83
N ARG A 82 -8.29 12.52 -0.64
CA ARG A 82 -6.88 12.15 -0.46
C ARG A 82 -6.49 10.91 -1.26
N LEU A 83 -7.34 9.88 -1.32
CA LEU A 83 -7.10 8.70 -2.14
C LEU A 83 -6.96 9.07 -3.62
N ASN A 84 -7.86 9.90 -4.14
CA ASN A 84 -7.84 10.32 -5.54
C ASN A 84 -6.58 11.13 -5.90
N GLU A 85 -6.16 12.03 -5.00
CA GLU A 85 -4.92 12.78 -5.13
C GLU A 85 -3.71 11.82 -5.22
N LEU A 86 -3.61 10.86 -4.31
CA LEU A 86 -2.51 9.87 -4.30
C LEU A 86 -2.46 9.03 -5.59
N ILE A 87 -3.62 8.63 -6.11
CA ILE A 87 -3.72 7.89 -7.38
C ILE A 87 -3.25 8.78 -8.55
N ALA A 88 -3.61 10.06 -8.57
CA ALA A 88 -3.16 11.00 -9.60
C ALA A 88 -1.65 11.21 -9.57
N LEU A 89 -1.09 11.44 -8.38
CA LEU A 89 0.36 11.59 -8.19
C LEU A 89 1.12 10.34 -8.62
N GLN A 90 0.61 9.14 -8.30
CA GLN A 90 1.22 7.89 -8.75
C GLN A 90 1.24 7.79 -10.29
N LYS A 91 0.15 8.17 -10.96
CA LYS A 91 0.09 8.19 -12.43
C LYS A 91 1.13 9.14 -13.02
N ASP A 92 1.32 10.31 -12.42
CA ASP A 92 2.28 11.30 -12.91
C ASP A 92 3.73 10.85 -12.69
N ILE A 93 4.04 10.22 -11.55
CA ILE A 93 5.33 9.57 -11.30
C ILE A 93 5.61 8.49 -12.36
N LEU A 94 4.62 7.65 -12.68
CA LEU A 94 4.79 6.59 -13.69
C LEU A 94 5.01 7.15 -15.10
N LYS A 95 4.29 8.22 -15.48
CA LYS A 95 4.51 8.93 -16.74
C LYS A 95 5.91 9.52 -16.81
N ALA A 96 6.38 10.16 -15.73
CA ALA A 96 7.70 10.76 -15.66
C ALA A 96 8.80 9.71 -15.78
N LYS A 97 8.66 8.57 -15.10
CA LYS A 97 9.57 7.42 -15.23
C LYS A 97 9.61 6.88 -16.66
N LYS A 98 8.46 6.67 -17.28
CA LYS A 98 8.39 6.21 -18.67
C LYS A 98 9.05 7.20 -19.63
N ALA A 99 8.75 8.50 -19.50
CA ALA A 99 9.35 9.53 -20.33
C ALA A 99 10.87 9.64 -20.14
N PHE A 100 11.39 9.32 -18.94
CA PHE A 100 12.81 9.23 -18.68
C PHE A 100 13.43 8.00 -19.36
N ASP A 101 12.83 6.82 -19.22
CA ASP A 101 13.32 5.59 -19.84
C ASP A 101 13.31 5.68 -21.37
N ASP A 102 12.28 6.30 -21.97
CA ASP A 102 12.18 6.51 -23.42
C ASP A 102 13.26 7.49 -23.94
N LYS A 103 13.67 8.49 -23.13
CA LYS A 103 14.65 9.52 -23.51
C LYS A 103 16.10 9.13 -23.21
N PHE A 104 16.32 8.35 -22.15
CA PHE A 104 17.66 8.08 -21.59
C PHE A 104 17.97 6.58 -21.48
N GLY A 105 17.11 5.71 -22.03
CA GLY A 105 17.24 4.25 -22.17
C GLY A 105 18.43 3.64 -21.42
N THR A 106 18.18 3.10 -20.24
CA THR A 106 19.23 2.62 -19.34
C THR A 106 20.28 1.76 -20.07
N ALA A 107 21.55 2.16 -19.97
CA ALA A 107 22.75 1.45 -20.40
C ALA A 107 22.98 0.08 -19.71
N ASN A 108 21.98 -0.49 -19.04
CA ASN A 108 22.07 -1.73 -18.26
C ASN A 108 21.53 -2.97 -18.98
N ALA A 109 21.37 -2.92 -20.31
CA ALA A 109 21.07 -4.10 -21.13
C ALA A 109 22.31 -4.96 -21.47
N ALA A 110 23.49 -4.67 -20.91
CA ALA A 110 24.76 -5.29 -21.31
C ALA A 110 25.13 -6.60 -20.59
N ASN A 111 24.30 -7.16 -19.70
CA ASN A 111 24.60 -8.45 -19.04
C ASN A 111 23.70 -9.61 -19.51
N LYS A 112 23.52 -9.73 -20.83
CA LYS A 112 22.79 -10.84 -21.47
C LYS A 112 23.67 -11.59 -22.49
N LYS A 113 24.86 -12.01 -22.06
CA LYS A 113 25.61 -13.15 -22.62
C LYS A 113 26.21 -13.83 -21.40
N VAL A 114 25.84 -15.06 -21.05
CA VAL A 114 26.44 -16.25 -21.68
C VAL A 114 25.40 -17.36 -21.83
N SER A 115 25.06 -17.68 -23.07
CA SER A 115 24.50 -18.97 -23.45
C SER A 115 25.68 -19.93 -23.60
N PHE A 116 25.85 -20.86 -22.66
CA PHE A 116 26.66 -22.04 -22.93
C PHE A 116 25.78 -23.08 -23.62
N LYS A 117 26.27 -23.49 -24.79
CA LYS A 117 25.72 -24.52 -25.67
C LYS A 117 26.00 -25.90 -25.11
#